data_AF-A0A9D7YA31-F1
#
_entry.id   AF-A0A9D7YA31-F1
#
_cell.length_a   1.000
_cell.length_b   1.000
_cell.length_c   1.000
_cell.angle_alpha   90.00
_cell.angle_beta   90.00
_cell.angle_gamma   90.00
#
_symmetry.space_group_name_H-M   'P 1'
#
loop_
_entity.id
_entity.type
_entity.pdbx_description
1 polymer ?
#
loop_
_entity_poly.entity_id
_entity_poly.type
_entity_poly.pdbx_seq_one_letter_code
_entity_poly.pdbx_strand_id
1 'polypeptide(L)'
;MEITKIDLDLNTLTFDKLTGRPLKKATVILIDQDTGEELVRFRNDHGNEHKFPLVADRNYFIIAQRENYFPDTIKLSTIGLDQSESILKKMYLSTDKMLLDVFTFTKIGKLPLDGATVTLIDMSDQSVREISEQNLLTNEFNFMLDRGKLYKVLGKKEGYSDSEEIIDTRPYDKSGLITKELYLDKFVLQDLLPISLFFDNDMPDVASKSTLTKTKYGDLVDKYIIRKSEYKDRFTRPLPTNKKEEALSNYENFFEGDIKGGYDKFKLFVNNLLHELEAGNKVELVLKGFASPRADSKYNLALGQRRVNSVKNEMIFYDNAELKKYFLTGQLVLTDISFGKELAPPEVPADVKDERNSIYNILAAKERRVEILRASRNN
;
A
#
# COMPACT_ATOMS: atom_id res chain seq x y z
N MET A 1 59.31 -26.01 -31.40
CA MET A 1 58.56 -24.77 -31.12
C MET A 1 57.32 -25.17 -30.38
N GLU A 2 57.23 -24.82 -29.09
CA GLU A 2 55.94 -24.86 -28.40
C GLU A 2 55.10 -23.74 -29.00
N ILE A 3 53.97 -24.10 -29.60
CA ILE A 3 52.97 -23.12 -30.02
C ILE A 3 52.22 -22.75 -28.76
N THR A 4 52.57 -21.62 -28.15
CA THR A 4 51.82 -21.07 -27.03
C THR A 4 50.42 -20.74 -27.53
N LYS A 5 49.41 -21.45 -27.04
CA LYS A 5 48.01 -21.18 -27.38
C LYS A 5 47.63 -19.83 -26.75
N ILE A 6 47.37 -18.84 -27.59
CA ILE A 6 46.87 -17.53 -27.16
C ILE A 6 45.41 -17.71 -26.70
N ASP A 7 45.09 -17.18 -25.53
CA ASP A 7 43.74 -17.18 -24.95
C ASP A 7 43.24 -15.73 -24.90
N LEU A 8 42.23 -15.43 -25.71
CA LEU A 8 41.62 -14.11 -25.79
C LEU A 8 40.18 -14.22 -25.32
N ASP A 9 39.76 -13.33 -24.43
CA ASP A 9 38.37 -13.20 -24.03
C ASP A 9 37.90 -11.75 -24.03
N LEU A 10 36.60 -11.58 -24.21
CA LEU A 10 35.91 -10.30 -24.21
C LEU A 10 34.94 -10.28 -23.04
N ASN A 11 35.02 -9.26 -22.19
CA ASN A 11 33.93 -8.90 -21.29
C ASN A 11 33.30 -7.58 -21.77
N THR A 12 32.03 -7.64 -22.19
CA THR A 12 31.25 -6.46 -22.57
C THR A 12 30.30 -6.07 -21.45
N LEU A 13 30.46 -4.85 -20.93
CA LEU A 13 29.60 -4.24 -19.92
C LEU A 13 28.58 -3.31 -20.58
N THR A 14 27.30 -3.44 -20.22
CA THR A 14 26.22 -2.58 -20.75
C THR A 14 25.76 -1.55 -19.72
N PHE A 15 25.55 -0.31 -20.15
CA PHE A 15 25.14 0.82 -19.31
C PHE A 15 24.07 1.66 -20.01
N ASP A 16 23.19 2.30 -19.22
CA ASP A 16 22.31 3.35 -19.72
C ASP A 16 23.16 4.59 -19.98
N LYS A 17 23.02 5.17 -21.17
CA LYS A 17 23.86 6.30 -21.59
C LYS A 17 23.61 7.57 -20.79
N LEU A 18 22.40 7.76 -20.26
CA LEU A 18 22.02 8.99 -19.58
C LEU A 18 22.43 8.99 -18.10
N THR A 19 22.19 7.90 -17.40
CA THR A 19 22.40 7.74 -15.95
C THR A 19 23.71 7.03 -15.62
N GLY A 20 24.31 6.32 -16.58
CA GLY A 20 25.48 5.47 -16.35
C GLY A 20 25.19 4.20 -15.57
N ARG A 21 23.92 3.87 -15.29
CA ARG A 21 23.55 2.68 -14.51
C ARG A 21 23.81 1.39 -15.30
N PRO A 22 24.29 0.31 -14.64
CA PRO A 22 24.39 -1.02 -15.24
C PRO A 22 23.05 -1.50 -15.81
N LEU A 23 23.04 -2.04 -17.03
CA LEU A 23 21.83 -2.57 -17.64
C LEU A 23 21.71 -4.09 -17.51
N LYS A 24 20.82 -4.51 -16.61
CA LYS A 24 20.31 -5.88 -16.56
C LYS A 24 19.39 -6.17 -17.75
N LYS A 25 19.26 -7.45 -18.10
CA LYS A 25 18.46 -7.96 -19.23
C LYS A 25 18.92 -7.45 -20.60
N ALA A 26 20.15 -6.92 -20.68
CA ALA A 26 20.76 -6.61 -21.97
C ALA A 26 21.18 -7.90 -22.67
N THR A 27 21.20 -7.87 -23.99
CA THR A 27 21.74 -8.93 -24.84
C THR A 27 22.92 -8.37 -25.61
N VAL A 28 24.05 -9.06 -25.59
CA VAL A 28 25.21 -8.76 -26.42
C VAL A 28 25.37 -9.86 -27.46
N ILE A 29 25.54 -9.44 -28.71
CA ILE A 29 25.70 -10.30 -29.88
C ILE A 29 27.10 -10.03 -30.45
N LEU A 30 27.88 -11.09 -30.65
CA LEU A 30 29.17 -11.03 -31.31
C LEU A 30 29.03 -11.56 -32.74
N ILE A 31 29.42 -10.75 -33.71
CA ILE A 31 29.33 -11.06 -35.13
C ILE A 31 30.73 -10.98 -35.73
N ASP A 32 31.10 -11.95 -36.55
CA ASP A 32 32.31 -11.90 -37.36
C ASP A 32 32.15 -10.81 -38.43
N GLN A 33 33.00 -9.79 -38.40
CA GLN A 33 32.84 -8.61 -39.27
C GLN A 33 33.07 -8.94 -40.75
N ASP A 34 33.88 -9.95 -41.06
CA ASP A 34 34.30 -10.26 -42.43
C ASP A 34 33.27 -11.16 -43.13
N THR A 35 32.65 -12.07 -42.38
CA THR A 35 31.62 -13.00 -42.90
C THR A 35 30.18 -12.55 -42.64
N GLY A 36 29.96 -11.70 -41.64
CA GLY A 36 28.64 -11.31 -41.15
C GLY A 36 27.94 -12.38 -40.30
N GLU A 37 28.61 -13.48 -39.95
CA GLU A 37 28.05 -14.57 -39.15
C GLU A 37 27.88 -14.17 -37.68
N GLU A 38 26.69 -14.38 -37.11
CA GLU A 38 26.46 -14.29 -35.67
C GLU A 38 27.14 -15.47 -34.97
N LEU A 39 28.22 -15.19 -34.23
CA LEU A 39 29.01 -16.21 -33.55
C LEU A 39 28.37 -16.61 -32.21
N VAL A 40 27.87 -15.63 -31.47
CA VAL A 40 27.26 -15.86 -30.15
C VAL A 40 26.32 -14.73 -29.77
N ARG A 41 25.29 -15.10 -29.02
CA ARG A 41 24.31 -14.19 -28.40
C ARG A 41 24.16 -14.57 -26.94
N PHE A 42 24.38 -13.60 -26.06
CA PHE A 42 24.25 -13.81 -24.62
C PHE A 42 23.40 -12.70 -24.00
N ARG A 43 22.38 -13.10 -23.23
CA ARG A 43 21.54 -12.22 -22.45
C ARG A 43 21.84 -12.41 -20.97
N ASN A 44 22.14 -11.32 -20.26
CA ASN A 44 22.35 -11.36 -18.82
C ASN A 44 21.16 -10.74 -18.07
N ASP A 45 20.33 -11.57 -17.45
CA ASP A 45 19.14 -11.09 -16.73
C ASP A 45 19.43 -10.51 -15.34
N HIS A 46 20.59 -10.82 -14.75
CA HIS A 46 20.91 -10.51 -13.35
C HIS A 46 22.01 -9.45 -13.18
N GLY A 47 22.85 -9.26 -14.20
CA GLY A 47 23.94 -8.28 -14.21
C GLY A 47 24.07 -7.61 -15.58
N ASN A 48 25.17 -6.88 -15.77
CA ASN A 48 25.46 -6.18 -17.02
C ASN A 48 26.72 -6.71 -17.74
N GLU A 49 27.32 -7.79 -17.25
CA GLU A 49 28.52 -8.40 -17.84
C GLU A 49 28.16 -9.43 -18.91
N HIS A 50 28.96 -9.49 -19.98
CA HIS A 50 28.78 -10.42 -21.09
C HIS A 50 30.15 -10.94 -21.53
N LYS A 51 30.46 -12.19 -21.19
CA LYS A 51 31.79 -12.78 -21.39
C LYS A 51 31.78 -13.75 -22.56
N PHE A 52 32.75 -13.62 -23.46
CA PHE A 52 32.87 -14.43 -24.67
C PHE A 52 34.34 -14.80 -24.94
N PRO A 53 34.64 -16.03 -25.36
CA PRO A 53 35.95 -16.34 -25.93
C PRO A 53 36.10 -15.65 -27.30
N LEU A 54 37.31 -15.23 -27.64
CA LEU A 54 37.68 -14.67 -28.93
C LEU A 54 38.70 -15.55 -29.65
N VAL A 55 38.74 -15.41 -30.97
CA VAL A 55 39.75 -16.01 -31.83
C VAL A 55 40.72 -14.91 -32.27
N ALA A 56 42.01 -15.21 -32.29
CA ALA A 56 43.03 -14.31 -32.81
C ALA A 56 42.84 -14.02 -34.31
N ASP A 57 43.39 -12.90 -34.78
CA ASP A 57 43.40 -12.51 -36.19
C ASP A 57 42.01 -12.40 -36.85
N ARG A 58 41.04 -11.85 -36.10
CA ARG A 58 39.69 -11.59 -36.59
C ARG A 58 39.20 -10.18 -36.30
N ASN A 59 38.23 -9.74 -37.08
CA ASN A 59 37.47 -8.53 -36.82
C ASN A 59 36.06 -8.89 -36.36
N TYR A 60 35.54 -8.14 -35.40
CA TYR A 60 34.25 -8.38 -34.77
C TYR A 60 33.40 -7.12 -34.75
N PHE A 61 32.11 -7.30 -34.99
CA PHE A 61 31.08 -6.38 -34.51
C PHE A 61 30.53 -6.91 -33.18
N ILE A 62 30.42 -6.03 -32.20
CA ILE A 62 29.77 -6.30 -30.92
C ILE A 62 28.53 -5.42 -30.87
N ILE A 63 27.35 -6.03 -30.83
CA ILE A 63 26.05 -5.33 -30.81
C ILE A 63 25.42 -5.55 -29.45
N ALA A 64 25.13 -4.47 -28.71
CA ALA A 64 24.38 -4.53 -27.47
C ALA A 64 22.96 -4.02 -27.71
N GLN A 65 21.97 -4.76 -27.24
CA GLN A 65 20.55 -4.42 -27.35
C GLN A 65 19.80 -4.70 -26.06
N ARG A 66 18.77 -3.90 -25.78
CA ARG A 66 17.86 -4.07 -24.66
C ARG A 66 16.49 -3.50 -25.02
N GLU A 67 15.42 -4.12 -24.52
CA GLU A 67 14.07 -3.60 -24.69
C GLU A 67 13.96 -2.14 -24.18
N ASN A 68 13.30 -1.28 -24.96
CA ASN A 68 13.20 0.18 -24.77
C ASN A 68 14.51 0.96 -24.92
N TYR A 69 15.57 0.36 -25.46
CA TYR A 69 16.83 1.04 -25.77
C TYR A 69 17.15 0.87 -27.25
N PHE A 70 17.79 1.89 -27.84
CA PHE A 70 18.42 1.76 -29.14
C PHE A 70 19.67 0.87 -29.01
N PRO A 71 19.90 -0.03 -29.98
CA PRO A 71 21.10 -0.85 -29.98
C PRO A 71 22.35 0.03 -30.19
N ASP A 72 23.46 -0.41 -29.61
CA ASP A 72 24.78 0.17 -29.81
C ASP A 72 25.69 -0.87 -30.47
N THR A 73 26.63 -0.42 -31.31
CA THR A 73 27.55 -1.28 -32.05
C THR A 73 28.96 -0.75 -31.96
N ILE A 74 29.90 -1.61 -31.55
CA ILE A 74 31.34 -1.30 -31.56
C ILE A 74 32.09 -2.31 -32.43
N LYS A 75 33.24 -1.88 -32.95
CA LYS A 75 34.19 -2.75 -33.64
C LYS A 75 35.32 -3.17 -32.70
N LEU A 76 35.76 -4.42 -32.83
CA LEU A 76 36.91 -4.98 -32.14
C LEU A 76 37.76 -5.77 -33.15
N SER A 77 39.07 -5.58 -33.13
CA SER A 77 40.00 -6.40 -33.92
C SER A 77 40.93 -7.13 -32.97
N THR A 78 41.17 -8.41 -33.24
CA THR A 78 42.20 -9.23 -32.58
C THR A 78 43.42 -9.45 -33.49
N ILE A 79 43.47 -8.76 -34.63
CA ILE A 79 44.60 -8.83 -35.57
C ILE A 79 45.85 -8.25 -34.92
N GLY A 80 46.92 -9.05 -34.91
CA GLY A 80 48.22 -8.66 -34.36
C GLY A 80 48.33 -8.79 -32.84
N LEU A 81 47.34 -9.41 -32.17
CA LEU A 81 47.47 -9.80 -30.76
C LEU A 81 48.30 -11.09 -30.67
N ASP A 82 49.44 -11.02 -29.99
CA ASP A 82 50.40 -12.13 -29.84
C ASP A 82 50.48 -12.66 -28.40
N GLN A 83 49.70 -12.10 -27.47
CA GLN A 83 49.63 -12.49 -26.06
C GLN A 83 48.18 -12.69 -25.61
N SER A 84 47.98 -13.56 -24.62
CA SER A 84 46.67 -13.77 -24.00
C SER A 84 46.22 -12.50 -23.26
N GLU A 85 44.99 -12.07 -23.50
CA GLU A 85 44.42 -10.84 -22.94
C GLU A 85 42.91 -10.96 -22.73
N SER A 86 42.44 -10.40 -21.61
CA SER A 86 41.03 -10.13 -21.36
C SER A 86 40.65 -8.72 -21.75
N ILE A 87 39.94 -8.59 -22.86
CA ILE A 87 39.52 -7.32 -23.43
C ILE A 87 38.22 -6.86 -22.75
N LEU A 88 38.25 -5.69 -22.13
CA LEU A 88 37.06 -5.07 -21.53
C LEU A 88 36.48 -4.00 -22.47
N LYS A 89 35.18 -4.10 -22.77
CA LYS A 89 34.44 -3.06 -23.51
C LYS A 89 33.21 -2.60 -22.72
N LYS A 90 32.95 -1.29 -22.74
CA LYS A 90 31.76 -0.68 -22.14
C LYS A 90 30.89 -0.10 -23.25
N MET A 91 29.62 -0.47 -23.28
CA MET A 91 28.64 0.01 -24.27
C MET A 91 27.53 0.79 -23.55
N TYR A 92 27.15 1.93 -24.12
CA TYR A 92 26.23 2.88 -23.49
C TYR A 92 25.00 3.06 -24.39
N LEU A 93 23.92 2.38 -24.04
CA LEU A 93 22.71 2.37 -24.84
C LEU A 93 21.86 3.59 -24.50
N SER A 94 21.37 4.30 -25.52
CA SER A 94 20.41 5.40 -25.38
C SER A 94 18.97 4.90 -25.48
N THR A 95 18.03 5.62 -24.87
CA THR A 95 16.59 5.39 -24.98
C THR A 95 15.86 6.67 -25.41
N ASP A 96 14.66 6.53 -25.97
CA ASP A 96 13.71 7.62 -26.19
C ASP A 96 12.71 7.79 -25.03
N LYS A 97 12.70 6.87 -24.05
CA LYS A 97 11.87 7.00 -22.85
C LYS A 97 12.38 8.11 -21.93
N MET A 98 11.48 8.65 -21.10
CA MET A 98 11.90 9.40 -19.91
C MET A 98 12.29 8.40 -18.82
N LEU A 99 13.38 8.66 -18.12
CA LEU A 99 13.75 7.93 -16.92
C LEU A 99 13.20 8.67 -15.72
N LEU A 100 12.63 7.96 -14.76
CA LEU A 100 12.12 8.51 -13.52
C LEU A 100 12.79 7.84 -12.34
N ASP A 101 13.43 8.65 -11.50
CA ASP A 101 13.91 8.26 -10.18
C ASP A 101 12.96 8.77 -9.12
N VAL A 102 12.53 7.88 -8.24
CA VAL A 102 11.67 8.21 -7.11
C VAL A 102 12.38 7.78 -5.84
N PHE A 103 12.44 8.68 -4.87
CA PHE A 103 13.01 8.44 -3.56
C PHE A 103 11.95 8.63 -2.47
N THR A 104 11.87 7.72 -1.51
CA THR A 104 10.95 7.82 -0.38
C THR A 104 11.66 8.31 0.87
N PHE A 105 11.01 9.20 1.63
CA PHE A 105 11.53 9.77 2.86
C PHE A 105 10.45 9.87 3.95
N THR A 106 10.89 9.89 5.21
CA THR A 106 10.03 10.34 6.30
C THR A 106 9.72 11.82 6.12
N LYS A 107 8.46 12.23 6.27
CA LYS A 107 8.06 13.64 6.15
C LYS A 107 8.73 14.51 7.20
N ILE A 108 8.80 14.01 8.44
CA ILE A 108 9.57 14.62 9.53
C ILE A 108 11.01 14.10 9.48
N GLY A 109 11.99 15.00 9.58
CA GLY A 109 13.41 14.64 9.59
C GLY A 109 14.02 14.29 8.22
N LYS A 110 13.19 14.05 7.18
CA LYS A 110 13.62 13.79 5.81
C LYS A 110 14.64 12.64 5.69
N LEU A 111 14.48 11.61 6.51
CA LEU A 111 15.36 10.44 6.50
C LEU A 111 14.91 9.45 5.41
N PRO A 112 15.82 8.72 4.75
CA PRO A 112 15.47 7.69 3.79
C PRO A 112 14.44 6.70 4.36
N LEU A 113 13.42 6.39 3.58
CA LEU A 113 12.32 5.50 4.00
C LEU A 113 12.30 4.23 3.17
N ASP A 114 13.09 3.25 3.59
CA ASP A 114 13.15 1.91 2.99
C ASP A 114 11.86 1.11 3.27
N GLY A 115 11.59 0.06 2.51
CA GLY A 115 10.42 -0.80 2.70
C GLY A 115 9.10 -0.18 2.21
N ALA A 116 9.18 0.91 1.45
CA ALA A 116 8.02 1.52 0.81
C ALA A 116 7.63 0.76 -0.47
N THR A 117 6.38 0.98 -0.89
CA THR A 117 5.87 0.59 -2.20
C THR A 117 5.57 1.86 -2.99
N VAL A 118 6.02 1.91 -4.24
CA VAL A 118 5.75 3.02 -5.15
C VAL A 118 4.95 2.49 -6.34
N THR A 119 3.77 3.08 -6.56
CA THR A 119 2.89 2.78 -7.69
C THR A 119 2.94 3.93 -8.69
N LEU A 120 3.29 3.64 -9.93
CA LEU A 120 3.19 4.54 -11.07
C LEU A 120 1.88 4.26 -11.82
N ILE A 121 1.12 5.31 -12.10
CA ILE A 121 -0.20 5.27 -12.74
C ILE A 121 -0.18 6.18 -13.98
N ASP A 122 -0.45 5.62 -15.16
CA ASP A 122 -0.67 6.42 -16.38
C ASP A 122 -2.06 7.05 -16.34
N MET A 123 -2.12 8.38 -16.27
CA MET A 123 -3.36 9.16 -16.16
C MET A 123 -3.93 9.56 -17.53
N SER A 124 -3.24 9.21 -18.62
CA SER A 124 -3.58 9.65 -19.99
C SER A 124 -4.39 8.61 -20.76
N ASP A 125 -4.42 7.36 -20.30
CA ASP A 125 -5.12 6.23 -20.92
C ASP A 125 -6.30 5.78 -20.04
N GLN A 126 -7.46 5.52 -20.65
CA GLN A 126 -8.64 5.00 -19.95
C GLN A 126 -8.47 3.53 -19.51
N SER A 127 -7.54 2.80 -20.14
CA SER A 127 -7.04 1.52 -19.64
C SER A 127 -5.87 1.76 -18.68
N VAL A 128 -6.19 2.20 -17.46
CA VAL A 128 -5.21 2.57 -16.44
C VAL A 128 -4.16 1.45 -16.31
N ARG A 129 -2.92 1.75 -16.72
CA ARG A 129 -1.77 0.87 -16.49
C ARG A 129 -1.11 1.30 -15.19
N GLU A 130 -1.10 0.37 -14.22
CA GLU A 130 -0.43 0.55 -12.95
C GLU A 130 0.81 -0.34 -12.88
N ILE A 131 1.94 0.25 -12.52
CA ILE A 131 3.17 -0.49 -12.24
C ILE A 131 3.48 -0.24 -10.77
N SER A 132 3.53 -1.30 -9.97
CA SER A 132 3.79 -1.22 -8.53
C SER A 132 5.09 -1.95 -8.20
N GLU A 133 6.03 -1.25 -7.57
CA GLU A 133 7.31 -1.80 -7.13
C GLU A 133 7.44 -1.62 -5.62
N GLN A 134 7.90 -2.66 -4.93
CA GLN A 134 8.25 -2.61 -3.52
C GLN A 134 9.76 -2.78 -3.38
N ASN A 135 10.39 -1.92 -2.59
CA ASN A 135 11.82 -2.02 -2.31
C ASN A 135 12.04 -2.14 -0.81
N LEU A 136 12.48 -3.31 -0.36
CA LEU A 136 12.66 -3.64 1.05
C LEU A 136 14.00 -3.18 1.63
N LEU A 137 14.98 -2.88 0.77
CA LEU A 137 16.37 -2.68 1.18
C LEU A 137 16.85 -1.24 0.95
N THR A 138 16.18 -0.49 0.09
CA THR A 138 16.51 0.92 -0.18
C THR A 138 15.23 1.74 -0.37
N ASN A 139 15.40 3.06 -0.41
CA ASN A 139 14.32 4.02 -0.64
C ASN A 139 14.23 4.48 -2.11
N GLU A 140 14.91 3.82 -3.04
CA GLU A 140 15.02 4.20 -4.45
C GLU A 140 14.18 3.30 -5.36
N PHE A 141 13.53 3.92 -6.34
CA PHE A 141 12.73 3.26 -7.38
C PHE A 141 13.04 3.90 -8.74
N ASN A 142 13.14 3.09 -9.79
CA ASN A 142 13.49 3.56 -11.13
C ASN A 142 12.47 3.07 -12.17
N PHE A 143 11.86 4.00 -12.90
CA PHE A 143 10.86 3.71 -13.92
C PHE A 143 11.27 4.26 -15.29
N MET A 144 10.71 3.69 -16.36
CA MET A 144 10.77 4.23 -17.71
C MET A 144 9.37 4.69 -18.12
N LEU A 145 9.25 5.93 -18.59
CA LEU A 145 7.98 6.55 -18.98
C LEU A 145 7.97 6.85 -20.48
N ASP A 146 6.81 6.68 -21.12
CA ASP A 146 6.55 7.26 -22.43
C ASP A 146 6.47 8.79 -22.31
N ARG A 147 7.05 9.51 -23.29
CA ARG A 147 6.86 10.97 -23.46
C ARG A 147 5.43 11.29 -23.88
N GLY A 148 5.00 12.54 -23.69
CA GLY A 148 3.69 13.00 -24.14
C GLY A 148 2.52 12.61 -23.22
N LYS A 149 2.81 12.09 -22.03
CA LYS A 149 1.82 11.60 -21.07
C LYS A 149 1.92 12.28 -19.71
N LEU A 150 0.82 12.22 -18.97
CA LEU A 150 0.72 12.58 -17.56
C LEU A 150 0.67 11.30 -16.72
N TYR A 151 1.50 11.24 -15.68
CA TYR A 151 1.51 10.14 -14.72
C TYR A 151 1.26 10.66 -13.31
N LYS A 152 0.76 9.78 -12.46
CA LYS A 152 0.78 9.94 -11.01
C LYS A 152 1.68 8.89 -10.40
N VAL A 153 2.54 9.28 -9.49
CA VAL A 153 3.30 8.37 -8.64
C VAL A 153 2.76 8.44 -7.22
N LEU A 154 2.50 7.28 -6.61
CA LEU A 154 1.92 7.12 -5.28
C LEU A 154 2.85 6.26 -4.42
N GLY A 155 3.39 6.85 -3.35
CA GLY A 155 4.19 6.17 -2.35
C GLY A 155 3.32 5.74 -1.18
N LYS A 156 3.46 4.48 -0.79
CA LYS A 156 2.77 3.86 0.35
C LYS A 156 3.76 3.14 1.25
N LYS A 157 3.55 3.25 2.55
CA LYS A 157 4.20 2.41 3.53
C LYS A 157 3.25 2.20 4.70
N GLU A 158 3.17 0.96 5.17
CA GLU A 158 2.35 0.64 6.33
C GLU A 158 2.78 1.47 7.55
N GLY A 159 1.80 2.05 8.26
CA GLY A 159 2.05 2.96 9.38
C GLY A 159 2.40 4.40 8.97
N TYR A 160 2.37 4.71 7.68
CA TYR A 160 2.61 6.06 7.16
C TYR A 160 1.48 6.56 6.28
N SER A 161 1.34 7.89 6.17
CA SER A 161 0.47 8.54 5.21
C SER A 161 0.94 8.28 3.79
N ASP A 162 0.00 8.20 2.86
CA ASP A 162 0.29 8.18 1.43
C ASP A 162 0.94 9.52 1.01
N SER A 163 1.80 9.46 -0.01
CA SER A 163 2.37 10.64 -0.67
C SER A 163 2.24 10.47 -2.17
N GLU A 164 1.81 11.51 -2.89
CA GLU A 164 1.65 11.46 -4.34
C GLU A 164 2.29 12.65 -5.04
N GLU A 165 2.78 12.41 -6.26
CA GLU A 165 3.37 13.42 -7.15
C GLU A 165 2.85 13.23 -8.58
N ILE A 166 2.71 14.33 -9.31
CA ILE A 166 2.34 14.31 -10.73
C ILE A 166 3.59 14.49 -11.58
N ILE A 167 3.72 13.66 -12.62
CA ILE A 167 4.80 13.71 -13.60
C ILE A 167 4.22 14.06 -14.96
N ASP A 168 4.58 15.24 -15.45
CA ASP A 168 4.20 15.68 -16.79
C ASP A 168 5.36 15.47 -17.76
N THR A 169 5.23 14.50 -18.66
CA THR A 169 6.22 14.23 -19.70
C THR A 169 5.89 14.92 -21.03
N ARG A 170 4.78 15.67 -21.13
CA ARG A 170 4.37 16.38 -22.36
C ARG A 170 5.32 17.49 -22.80
N PRO A 171 5.97 18.25 -21.89
CA PRO A 171 6.90 19.30 -22.29
C PRO A 171 8.23 18.78 -22.88
N TYR A 172 8.52 17.48 -22.79
CA TYR A 172 9.81 16.92 -23.18
C TYR A 172 9.79 16.41 -24.63
N ASP A 173 10.68 16.95 -25.46
CA ASP A 173 10.88 16.58 -26.86
C ASP A 173 11.91 15.44 -27.04
N LYS A 174 12.78 15.24 -26.06
CA LYS A 174 13.83 14.22 -26.00
C LYS A 174 13.79 13.44 -24.69
N SER A 175 14.52 12.33 -24.63
CA SER A 175 14.71 11.58 -23.37
C SER A 175 15.45 12.41 -22.33
N GLY A 176 15.20 12.10 -21.06
CA GLY A 176 15.74 12.81 -19.92
C GLY A 176 15.51 12.05 -18.64
N LEU A 177 16.11 12.55 -17.56
CA LEU A 177 15.94 12.02 -16.20
C LEU A 177 15.08 12.99 -15.40
N ILE A 178 14.01 12.47 -14.80
CA ILE A 178 13.18 13.18 -13.83
C ILE A 178 13.47 12.56 -12.47
N THR A 179 13.62 13.39 -11.45
CA THR A 179 13.78 12.93 -10.06
C THR A 179 12.64 13.48 -9.21
N LYS A 180 12.10 12.62 -8.35
CA LYS A 180 11.04 12.97 -7.39
C LYS A 180 11.31 12.39 -6.02
N GLU A 181 10.85 13.11 -5.03
CA GLU A 181 10.92 12.73 -3.63
C GLU A 181 9.49 12.62 -3.08
N LEU A 182 9.17 11.53 -2.42
CA LEU A 182 7.90 11.30 -1.75
C LEU A 182 8.11 11.34 -0.24
N TYR A 183 7.35 12.18 0.44
CA TYR A 183 7.47 12.43 1.88
C TYR A 183 6.27 11.86 2.61
N LEU A 184 6.46 10.70 3.22
CA LEU A 184 5.40 9.98 3.93
C LEU A 184 5.48 10.29 5.42
N ASP A 185 4.37 10.72 6.01
CA ASP A 185 4.31 11.05 7.44
C ASP A 185 4.02 9.81 8.26
N LYS A 186 4.70 9.61 9.39
CA LYS A 186 4.39 8.47 10.26
C LYS A 186 3.11 8.79 11.01
N PHE A 187 2.10 7.94 10.93
CA PHE A 187 0.91 8.15 11.76
C PHE A 187 1.30 8.04 13.24
N VAL A 188 0.97 9.06 14.03
CA VAL A 188 1.05 8.97 15.49
C VAL A 188 -0.30 8.48 15.99
N LEU A 189 -0.31 7.62 17.03
CA LEU A 189 -1.55 7.07 17.60
C LEU A 189 -2.65 8.11 17.88
N GLN A 190 -2.25 9.34 18.20
CA GLN A 190 -3.18 10.44 18.49
C GLN A 190 -3.95 10.90 17.25
N ASP A 191 -3.34 10.89 16.06
CA ASP A 191 -3.97 11.31 14.81
C ASP A 191 -5.07 10.33 14.36
N LEU A 192 -4.96 9.08 14.83
CA LEU A 192 -5.92 8.03 14.53
C LEU A 192 -7.10 8.01 15.51
N LEU A 193 -7.07 8.77 16.60
CA LEU A 193 -8.14 8.83 17.59
C LEU A 193 -8.94 10.15 17.49
N PRO A 194 -10.25 10.16 17.77
CA PRO A 194 -11.09 9.01 18.10
C PRO A 194 -11.36 8.08 16.91
N ILE A 195 -11.77 6.84 17.22
CA ILE A 195 -12.27 5.86 16.23
C ILE A 195 -13.68 5.46 16.62
N SER A 196 -14.60 5.47 15.67
CA SER A 196 -15.99 5.02 15.86
C SER A 196 -16.21 3.74 15.05
N LEU A 197 -16.61 2.67 15.74
CA LEU A 197 -16.87 1.36 15.18
C LEU A 197 -18.36 1.05 15.27
N PHE A 198 -19.06 0.95 14.15
CA PHE A 198 -20.51 0.79 14.09
C PHE A 198 -20.93 -0.67 13.98
N PHE A 199 -22.12 -0.96 14.53
CA PHE A 199 -22.71 -2.28 14.61
C PHE A 199 -24.09 -2.30 14.00
N ASP A 200 -24.42 -3.44 13.41
CA ASP A 200 -25.77 -3.77 13.02
C ASP A 200 -26.71 -3.85 14.24
N ASN A 201 -28.02 -3.79 13.98
CA ASN A 201 -29.03 -3.95 15.02
C ASN A 201 -28.85 -5.26 15.79
N ASP A 202 -28.90 -5.15 17.12
CA ASP A 202 -28.85 -6.25 18.07
C ASP A 202 -27.60 -7.14 18.04
N MET A 203 -26.55 -6.72 17.32
CA MET A 203 -25.26 -7.41 17.29
C MET A 203 -24.27 -6.84 18.33
N PRO A 204 -23.42 -7.69 18.95
CA PRO A 204 -23.30 -9.14 18.79
C PRO A 204 -24.24 -9.96 19.69
N ASP A 205 -24.42 -11.23 19.32
CA ASP A 205 -25.21 -12.25 20.03
C ASP A 205 -26.66 -11.79 20.29
N VAL A 206 -27.48 -11.87 19.23
CA VAL A 206 -28.89 -11.45 19.21
C VAL A 206 -29.65 -11.97 20.43
N ALA A 207 -30.41 -11.08 21.07
CA ALA A 207 -31.20 -11.34 22.28
C ALA A 207 -30.44 -11.86 23.53
N SER A 208 -29.10 -11.88 23.52
CA SER A 208 -28.31 -12.31 24.67
C SER A 208 -28.36 -11.28 25.81
N LYS A 209 -28.31 -11.78 27.05
CA LYS A 209 -28.17 -10.96 28.27
C LYS A 209 -26.74 -10.95 28.83
N SER A 210 -25.83 -11.70 28.21
CA SER A 210 -24.41 -11.73 28.55
C SER A 210 -23.77 -10.36 28.28
N THR A 211 -22.73 -10.00 29.02
CA THR A 211 -21.88 -8.83 28.73
C THR A 211 -20.66 -9.20 27.87
N LEU A 212 -20.47 -10.50 27.61
CA LEU A 212 -19.36 -11.08 26.86
C LEU A 212 -19.85 -11.76 25.59
N THR A 213 -18.98 -11.79 24.58
CA THR A 213 -19.12 -12.52 23.32
C THR A 213 -17.80 -13.22 22.98
N LYS A 214 -17.86 -14.24 22.10
CA LYS A 214 -16.66 -14.87 21.51
C LYS A 214 -16.32 -14.30 20.13
N THR A 215 -17.17 -13.42 19.59
CA THR A 215 -17.01 -12.87 18.23
C THR A 215 -16.04 -11.69 18.24
N LYS A 216 -15.23 -11.54 17.18
CA LYS A 216 -14.40 -10.34 16.94
C LYS A 216 -15.17 -9.29 16.12
N TYR A 217 -14.80 -8.02 16.23
CA TYR A 217 -15.54 -6.94 15.57
C TYR A 217 -15.50 -7.04 14.03
N GLY A 218 -14.37 -7.41 13.45
CA GLY A 218 -14.21 -7.66 12.00
C GLY A 218 -15.31 -8.54 11.40
N ASP A 219 -15.60 -9.68 12.04
CA ASP A 219 -16.64 -10.60 11.58
C ASP A 219 -18.06 -10.00 11.62
N LEU A 220 -18.29 -9.03 12.50
CA LEU A 220 -19.57 -8.33 12.65
C LEU A 220 -19.70 -7.22 11.60
N VAL A 221 -18.64 -6.43 11.39
CA VAL A 221 -18.68 -5.31 10.45
C VAL A 221 -18.69 -5.79 9.00
N ASP A 222 -18.00 -6.88 8.66
CA ASP A 222 -18.04 -7.46 7.32
C ASP A 222 -19.47 -7.88 6.94
N LYS A 223 -20.19 -8.50 7.88
CA LYS A 223 -21.62 -8.85 7.70
C LYS A 223 -22.48 -7.59 7.61
N TYR A 224 -22.17 -6.56 8.39
CA TYR A 224 -22.96 -5.33 8.40
C TYR A 224 -22.83 -4.56 7.08
N ILE A 225 -21.62 -4.44 6.52
CA ILE A 225 -21.36 -3.77 5.25
C ILE A 225 -22.19 -4.38 4.11
N ILE A 226 -22.33 -5.70 4.08
CA ILE A 226 -23.14 -6.40 3.05
C ILE A 226 -24.63 -6.02 3.13
N ARG A 227 -25.13 -5.59 4.29
CA ARG A 227 -26.53 -5.14 4.47
C ARG A 227 -26.78 -3.70 3.98
N LYS A 228 -25.80 -3.01 3.40
CA LYS A 228 -25.96 -1.64 2.86
C LYS A 228 -27.21 -1.48 2.00
N SER A 229 -27.40 -2.37 1.02
CA SER A 229 -28.55 -2.32 0.11
C SER A 229 -29.90 -2.51 0.83
N GLU A 230 -29.95 -3.37 1.84
CA GLU A 230 -31.15 -3.59 2.64
C GLU A 230 -31.51 -2.33 3.45
N TYR A 231 -30.51 -1.71 4.09
CA TYR A 231 -30.70 -0.47 4.84
C TYR A 231 -31.24 0.67 3.97
N LYS A 232 -30.64 0.83 2.78
CA LYS A 232 -31.10 1.81 1.77
C LYS A 232 -32.56 1.56 1.37
N ASP A 233 -32.90 0.32 1.04
CA ASP A 233 -34.26 -0.02 0.58
C ASP A 233 -35.30 0.15 1.71
N ARG A 234 -35.08 -0.48 2.88
CA ARG A 234 -36.04 -0.48 4.00
C ARG A 234 -36.37 0.92 4.49
N PHE A 235 -35.39 1.83 4.52
CA PHE A 235 -35.63 3.22 4.95
C PHE A 235 -36.29 4.07 3.86
N THR A 236 -35.86 3.95 2.61
CA THR A 236 -36.26 4.87 1.54
C THR A 236 -37.52 4.46 0.79
N ARG A 237 -38.00 3.21 0.93
CA ARG A 237 -39.17 2.69 0.21
C ARG A 237 -40.41 3.60 0.24
N PRO A 238 -40.82 4.20 1.37
CA PRO A 238 -42.00 5.08 1.40
C PRO A 238 -41.68 6.55 1.12
N LEU A 239 -40.44 6.91 0.80
CA LEU A 239 -40.05 8.31 0.59
C LEU A 239 -40.36 8.78 -0.84
N PRO A 240 -40.76 10.05 -1.02
CA PRO A 240 -40.85 10.67 -2.35
C PRO A 240 -39.45 10.82 -2.98
N THR A 241 -39.39 10.89 -4.31
CA THR A 241 -38.15 10.85 -5.12
C THR A 241 -37.07 11.83 -4.63
N ASN A 242 -37.43 13.08 -4.36
CA ASN A 242 -36.49 14.11 -3.90
C ASN A 242 -35.85 13.79 -2.54
N LYS A 243 -36.61 13.27 -1.57
CA LYS A 243 -36.07 12.85 -0.25
C LYS A 243 -35.32 11.53 -0.33
N LYS A 244 -35.63 10.71 -1.34
CA LYS A 244 -34.99 9.41 -1.56
C LYS A 244 -33.54 9.58 -2.03
N GLU A 245 -33.28 10.47 -2.98
CA GLU A 245 -31.91 10.73 -3.49
C GLU A 245 -30.95 11.18 -2.39
N GLU A 246 -31.37 12.15 -1.56
CA GLU A 246 -30.61 12.63 -0.41
C GLU A 246 -30.32 11.49 0.58
N ALA A 247 -31.35 10.71 0.95
CA ALA A 247 -31.18 9.58 1.85
C ALA A 247 -30.22 8.53 1.29
N LEU A 248 -30.28 8.22 0.00
CA LEU A 248 -29.39 7.25 -0.66
C LEU A 248 -27.92 7.71 -0.62
N SER A 249 -27.66 9.01 -0.84
CA SER A 249 -26.32 9.59 -0.71
C SER A 249 -25.81 9.51 0.73
N ASN A 250 -26.65 9.83 1.72
CA ASN A 250 -26.30 9.73 3.13
C ASN A 250 -25.94 8.30 3.55
N TYR A 251 -26.63 7.28 3.02
CA TYR A 251 -26.26 5.88 3.26
C TYR A 251 -24.92 5.51 2.62
N GLU A 252 -24.61 6.04 1.43
CA GLU A 252 -23.33 5.77 0.79
C GLU A 252 -22.18 6.32 1.63
N ASN A 253 -22.31 7.58 2.08
CA ASN A 253 -21.33 8.22 2.97
C ASN A 253 -21.21 7.48 4.31
N PHE A 254 -22.33 7.05 4.90
CA PHE A 254 -22.30 6.32 6.17
C PHE A 254 -21.64 4.94 6.03
N PHE A 255 -22.01 4.14 5.01
CA PHE A 255 -21.46 2.78 4.89
C PHE A 255 -20.02 2.76 4.37
N GLU A 256 -19.67 3.57 3.37
CA GLU A 256 -18.30 3.59 2.83
C GLU A 256 -17.36 4.44 3.68
N GLY A 257 -17.82 5.61 4.14
CA GLY A 257 -17.02 6.52 4.97
C GLY A 257 -16.98 6.11 6.43
N ASP A 258 -18.12 6.14 7.12
CA ASP A 258 -18.17 5.96 8.57
C ASP A 258 -17.92 4.50 9.00
N ILE A 259 -18.58 3.51 8.36
CA ILE A 259 -18.47 2.09 8.75
C ILE A 259 -17.15 1.49 8.22
N LYS A 260 -16.99 1.44 6.90
CA LYS A 260 -15.83 0.80 6.28
C LYS A 260 -14.54 1.60 6.53
N GLY A 261 -14.57 2.91 6.29
CA GLY A 261 -13.43 3.78 6.61
C GLY A 261 -13.08 3.80 8.10
N GLY A 262 -14.07 3.73 9.00
CA GLY A 262 -13.85 3.57 10.44
C GLY A 262 -13.11 2.27 10.79
N TYR A 263 -13.47 1.15 10.15
CA TYR A 263 -12.80 -0.13 10.34
C TYR A 263 -11.38 -0.15 9.73
N ASP A 264 -11.18 0.46 8.57
CA ASP A 264 -9.84 0.63 7.98
C ASP A 264 -8.92 1.48 8.89
N LYS A 265 -9.46 2.56 9.46
CA LYS A 265 -8.77 3.39 10.47
C LYS A 265 -8.41 2.59 11.72
N PHE A 266 -9.29 1.69 12.16
CA PHE A 266 -9.04 0.80 13.30
C PHE A 266 -7.91 -0.20 13.04
N LYS A 267 -7.87 -0.85 11.89
CA LYS A 267 -6.76 -1.75 11.53
C LYS A 267 -5.42 -1.02 11.53
N LEU A 268 -5.39 0.17 10.93
CA LEU A 268 -4.20 1.04 10.93
C LEU A 268 -3.79 1.44 12.36
N PHE A 269 -4.77 1.75 13.22
CA PHE A 269 -4.51 2.06 14.63
C PHE A 269 -3.91 0.87 15.39
N VAL A 270 -4.44 -0.33 15.20
CA VAL A 270 -3.92 -1.56 15.83
C VAL A 270 -2.47 -1.82 15.43
N ASN A 271 -2.12 -1.63 14.16
CA ASN A 271 -0.74 -1.83 13.69
C ASN A 271 0.22 -0.77 14.27
N ASN A 272 -0.18 0.50 14.31
CA ASN A 272 0.63 1.56 14.94
C ASN A 272 0.73 1.40 16.46
N LEU A 273 -0.30 0.85 17.10
CA LEU A 273 -0.30 0.55 18.53
C LEU A 273 0.76 -0.48 18.88
N LEU A 274 0.91 -1.51 18.05
CA LEU A 274 1.94 -2.52 18.22
C LEU A 274 3.34 -1.90 18.24
N HIS A 275 3.66 -1.05 17.25
CA HIS A 275 4.98 -0.39 17.18
C HIS A 275 5.28 0.51 18.38
N GLU A 276 4.26 1.20 18.91
CA GLU A 276 4.40 2.03 20.11
C GLU A 276 4.69 1.19 21.36
N LEU A 277 4.02 0.03 21.48
CA LEU A 277 4.26 -0.91 22.58
C LEU A 277 5.63 -1.58 22.45
N GLU A 278 6.06 -1.93 21.24
CA GLU A 278 7.41 -2.45 20.95
C GLU A 278 8.52 -1.45 21.28
N ALA A 279 8.26 -0.16 21.11
CA ALA A 279 9.15 0.92 21.54
C ALA A 279 9.20 1.10 23.08
N GLY A 280 8.45 0.31 23.85
CA GLY A 280 8.42 0.37 25.31
C GLY A 280 7.41 1.37 25.89
N ASN A 281 6.60 2.02 25.06
CA ASN A 281 5.62 3.00 25.54
C ASN A 281 4.43 2.31 26.21
N LYS A 282 3.94 2.88 27.31
CA LYS A 282 2.66 2.47 27.93
C LYS A 282 1.50 3.17 27.23
N VAL A 283 0.47 2.42 26.85
CA VAL A 283 -0.74 2.94 26.20
C VAL A 283 -1.98 2.53 26.98
N GLU A 284 -2.84 3.52 27.25
CA GLU A 284 -4.13 3.32 27.89
C GLU A 284 -5.24 3.85 26.98
N LEU A 285 -6.22 3.00 26.71
CA LEU A 285 -7.35 3.27 25.83
C LEU A 285 -8.65 3.12 26.60
N VAL A 286 -9.58 4.03 26.30
CA VAL A 286 -10.95 4.01 26.79
C VAL A 286 -11.86 3.62 25.62
N LEU A 287 -12.62 2.54 25.80
CA LEU A 287 -13.61 2.05 24.86
C LEU A 287 -15.00 2.35 25.41
N LYS A 288 -15.75 3.21 24.72
CA LYS A 288 -17.11 3.59 25.11
C LYS A 288 -18.14 2.82 24.32
N GLY A 289 -19.00 2.06 24.98
CA GLY A 289 -20.05 1.26 24.35
C GLY A 289 -21.43 1.93 24.34
N PHE A 290 -22.05 2.03 23.17
CA PHE A 290 -23.36 2.67 22.97
C PHE A 290 -24.39 1.72 22.36
N ALA A 291 -25.68 2.02 22.57
CA ALA A 291 -26.79 1.31 21.95
C ALA A 291 -27.99 2.23 21.66
N SER A 292 -28.67 1.96 20.54
CA SER A 292 -29.94 2.61 20.19
C SER A 292 -31.05 2.31 21.22
N PRO A 293 -31.97 3.24 21.52
CA PRO A 293 -32.90 3.17 22.64
C PRO A 293 -34.09 2.19 22.49
N ARG A 294 -33.97 1.15 21.66
CA ARG A 294 -35.07 0.20 21.34
C ARG A 294 -35.47 -0.73 22.49
N ALA A 295 -34.48 -1.22 23.23
CA ALA A 295 -34.69 -2.16 24.34
C ALA A 295 -34.71 -1.47 25.71
N ASP A 296 -34.94 -2.25 26.77
CA ASP A 296 -34.79 -1.76 28.14
C ASP A 296 -33.34 -1.35 28.45
N SER A 297 -33.16 -0.52 29.49
CA SER A 297 -31.85 0.05 29.81
C SER A 297 -30.81 -1.01 30.17
N LYS A 298 -31.21 -2.07 30.90
CA LYS A 298 -30.29 -3.13 31.31
C LYS A 298 -29.81 -3.93 30.11
N TYR A 299 -30.72 -4.25 29.18
CA TYR A 299 -30.36 -4.92 27.94
C TYR A 299 -29.41 -4.09 27.09
N ASN A 300 -29.72 -2.80 26.87
CA ASN A 300 -28.88 -1.93 26.05
C ASN A 300 -27.50 -1.69 26.66
N LEU A 301 -27.40 -1.60 27.99
CA LEU A 301 -26.12 -1.53 28.68
C LEU A 301 -25.28 -2.79 28.44
N ALA A 302 -25.89 -3.97 28.62
CA ALA A 302 -25.21 -5.25 28.36
C ALA A 302 -24.79 -5.39 26.89
N LEU A 303 -25.63 -4.93 25.95
CA LEU A 303 -25.30 -4.90 24.52
C LEU A 303 -24.12 -3.98 24.22
N GLY A 304 -24.06 -2.79 24.83
CA GLY A 304 -22.91 -1.89 24.74
C GLY A 304 -21.62 -2.55 25.21
N GLN A 305 -21.67 -3.24 26.36
CA GLN A 305 -20.52 -3.98 26.92
C GLN A 305 -20.09 -5.13 26.01
N ARG A 306 -21.04 -5.88 25.41
CA ARG A 306 -20.70 -6.93 24.45
C ARG A 306 -20.00 -6.37 23.21
N ARG A 307 -20.42 -5.21 22.72
CA ARG A 307 -19.76 -4.53 21.59
C ARG A 307 -18.34 -4.12 21.93
N VAL A 308 -18.12 -3.56 23.12
CA VAL A 308 -16.76 -3.26 23.61
C VAL A 308 -15.94 -4.55 23.71
N ASN A 309 -16.54 -5.64 24.21
CA ASN A 309 -15.89 -6.93 24.30
C ASN A 309 -15.52 -7.51 22.92
N SER A 310 -16.34 -7.37 21.87
CA SER A 310 -15.96 -7.82 20.52
C SER A 310 -14.78 -7.04 19.93
N VAL A 311 -14.66 -5.74 20.26
CA VAL A 311 -13.49 -4.93 19.86
C VAL A 311 -12.25 -5.40 20.64
N LYS A 312 -12.37 -5.64 21.94
CA LYS A 312 -11.28 -6.25 22.74
C LYS A 312 -10.87 -7.61 22.20
N ASN A 313 -11.83 -8.43 21.77
CA ASN A 313 -11.57 -9.73 21.19
C ASN A 313 -10.69 -9.65 19.94
N GLU A 314 -10.96 -8.67 19.08
CA GLU A 314 -10.15 -8.41 17.89
C GLU A 314 -8.74 -7.91 18.23
N MET A 315 -8.61 -7.05 19.24
CA MET A 315 -7.31 -6.50 19.61
C MET A 315 -6.40 -7.54 20.29
N ILE A 316 -6.92 -8.40 21.17
CA ILE A 316 -6.07 -9.17 22.11
C ILE A 316 -6.45 -10.63 22.33
N PHE A 317 -7.57 -11.14 21.79
CA PHE A 317 -7.99 -12.53 22.01
C PHE A 317 -7.94 -13.43 20.78
N TYR A 318 -8.00 -12.89 19.56
CA TYR A 318 -7.97 -13.67 18.31
C TYR A 318 -6.96 -13.12 17.31
N ASP A 319 -6.19 -14.00 16.66
CA ASP A 319 -5.21 -13.74 15.59
C ASP A 319 -4.07 -12.74 15.89
N ASN A 320 -4.14 -12.00 17.00
CA ASN A 320 -3.18 -10.95 17.37
C ASN A 320 -2.47 -11.28 18.70
N ALA A 321 -1.63 -12.33 18.65
CA ALA A 321 -0.85 -12.78 19.82
C ALA A 321 0.14 -11.69 20.31
N GLU A 322 0.50 -10.76 19.44
CA GLU A 322 1.52 -9.74 19.67
C GLU A 322 1.04 -8.64 20.62
N LEU A 323 -0.23 -8.21 20.54
CA LEU A 323 -0.79 -7.25 21.49
C LEU A 323 -1.13 -7.89 22.85
N LYS A 324 -1.48 -9.18 22.85
CA LYS A 324 -1.87 -9.90 24.06
C LYS A 324 -0.79 -9.87 25.15
N LYS A 325 0.49 -10.02 24.80
CA LYS A 325 1.60 -9.92 25.79
C LYS A 325 1.65 -8.55 26.47
N TYR A 326 1.40 -7.47 25.73
CA TYR A 326 1.42 -6.11 26.29
C TYR A 326 0.20 -5.84 27.17
N PHE A 327 -0.94 -6.43 26.83
CA PHE A 327 -2.11 -6.40 27.71
C PHE A 327 -1.85 -7.15 29.03
N LEU A 328 -1.28 -8.35 28.97
CA LEU A 328 -0.98 -9.17 30.16
C LEU A 328 0.08 -8.54 31.07
N THR A 329 1.03 -7.80 30.51
CA THR A 329 2.05 -7.06 31.28
C THR A 329 1.55 -5.72 31.83
N GLY A 330 0.35 -5.27 31.43
CA GLY A 330 -0.22 -3.97 31.81
C GLY A 330 0.39 -2.77 31.07
N GLN A 331 1.19 -3.01 30.04
CA GLN A 331 1.71 -1.97 29.15
C GLN A 331 0.62 -1.45 28.20
N LEU A 332 -0.32 -2.33 27.81
CA LEU A 332 -1.57 -1.96 27.15
C LEU A 332 -2.74 -2.09 28.12
N VAL A 333 -3.46 -1.01 28.38
CA VAL A 333 -4.64 -1.00 29.26
C VAL A 333 -5.89 -0.65 28.45
N LEU A 334 -6.94 -1.47 28.56
CA LEU A 334 -8.21 -1.31 27.82
C LEU A 334 -9.39 -1.17 28.79
N THR A 335 -9.84 0.07 29.03
CA THR A 335 -10.92 0.41 29.96
C THR A 335 -12.27 0.45 29.23
N ASP A 336 -13.29 -0.23 29.76
CA ASP A 336 -14.66 -0.21 29.23
C ASP A 336 -15.50 0.84 29.97
N ILE A 337 -16.11 1.77 29.23
CA ILE A 337 -17.10 2.72 29.73
C ILE A 337 -18.35 2.65 28.86
N SER A 338 -19.18 1.65 29.10
CA SER A 338 -20.44 1.47 28.37
C SER A 338 -21.59 2.26 28.99
N PHE A 339 -22.34 2.98 28.15
CA PHE A 339 -23.51 3.78 28.52
C PHE A 339 -24.83 3.14 28.07
N GLY A 340 -24.77 2.13 27.20
CA GLY A 340 -25.97 1.58 26.56
C GLY A 340 -26.75 2.67 25.85
N LYS A 341 -28.03 2.85 26.23
CA LYS A 341 -28.91 3.87 25.62
C LYS A 341 -28.96 5.20 26.37
N GLU A 342 -28.23 5.36 27.48
CA GLU A 342 -28.38 6.54 28.36
C GLU A 342 -27.99 7.85 27.69
N LEU A 343 -27.06 7.81 26.73
CA LEU A 343 -26.60 8.98 25.98
C LEU A 343 -27.26 9.13 24.61
N ALA A 344 -28.27 8.29 24.29
CA ALA A 344 -28.98 8.40 23.02
C ALA A 344 -29.83 9.69 23.01
N PRO A 345 -29.71 10.54 21.96
CA PRO A 345 -30.52 11.74 21.85
C PRO A 345 -32.04 11.43 21.83
N PRO A 346 -32.90 12.30 22.40
CA PRO A 346 -34.35 12.07 22.44
C PRO A 346 -35.01 11.89 21.06
N GLU A 347 -34.43 12.45 20.01
CA GLU A 347 -34.89 12.34 18.63
C GLU A 347 -34.61 10.98 17.99
N VAL A 348 -33.80 10.12 18.61
CA VAL A 348 -33.50 8.79 18.07
C VAL A 348 -34.72 7.86 18.24
N PRO A 349 -35.27 7.30 17.14
CA PRO A 349 -36.48 6.49 17.21
C PRO A 349 -36.29 5.23 18.07
N ALA A 350 -37.15 5.07 19.08
CA ALA A 350 -37.11 3.95 20.02
C ALA A 350 -38.20 2.88 19.78
N ASP A 351 -39.24 3.18 19.00
CA ASP A 351 -40.39 2.27 18.84
C ASP A 351 -39.97 0.96 18.15
N VAL A 352 -40.09 -0.14 18.87
CA VAL A 352 -39.74 -1.49 18.41
C VAL A 352 -40.59 -1.89 17.20
N LYS A 353 -41.84 -1.42 17.10
CA LYS A 353 -42.76 -1.73 16.00
C LYS A 353 -42.44 -0.95 14.73
N ASP A 354 -41.84 0.24 14.87
CA ASP A 354 -41.38 1.03 13.74
C ASP A 354 -39.94 0.66 13.38
N GLU A 355 -39.76 -0.53 12.80
CA GLU A 355 -38.43 -1.00 12.38
C GLU A 355 -37.77 -0.07 11.37
N ARG A 356 -38.55 0.55 10.48
CA ARG A 356 -38.03 1.48 9.48
C ARG A 356 -37.23 2.59 10.15
N ASN A 357 -37.78 3.21 11.19
CA ASN A 357 -37.12 4.31 11.87
C ASN A 357 -36.19 3.84 13.00
N SER A 358 -36.54 2.78 13.72
CA SER A 358 -35.77 2.32 14.88
C SER A 358 -34.57 1.45 14.49
N ILE A 359 -34.59 0.75 13.35
CA ILE A 359 -33.49 -0.10 12.88
C ILE A 359 -32.73 0.57 11.74
N TYR A 360 -33.46 0.92 10.68
CA TYR A 360 -32.84 1.22 9.40
C TYR A 360 -32.44 2.69 9.25
N ASN A 361 -33.05 3.62 9.99
CA ASN A 361 -32.65 5.03 9.99
C ASN A 361 -31.20 5.21 10.47
N ILE A 362 -30.44 6.03 9.73
CA ILE A 362 -29.05 6.38 10.05
C ILE A 362 -28.90 6.94 11.48
N LEU A 363 -29.86 7.73 11.97
CA LEU A 363 -29.81 8.25 13.35
C LEU A 363 -29.76 7.10 14.38
N ALA A 364 -30.59 6.08 14.20
CA ALA A 364 -30.60 4.91 15.08
C ALA A 364 -29.37 4.01 14.87
N ALA A 365 -28.88 3.89 13.64
CA ALA A 365 -27.67 3.14 13.33
C ALA A 365 -26.42 3.79 13.97
N LYS A 366 -26.33 5.12 13.98
CA LYS A 366 -25.20 5.85 14.57
C LYS A 366 -25.09 5.68 16.09
N GLU A 367 -26.17 5.37 16.79
CA GLU A 367 -26.13 5.04 18.22
C GLU A 367 -25.61 3.63 18.54
N ARG A 368 -25.42 2.78 17.52
CA ARG A 368 -24.89 1.44 17.69
C ARG A 368 -23.40 1.43 17.42
N ARG A 369 -22.62 1.95 18.36
CA ARG A 369 -21.19 2.13 18.16
C ARG A 369 -20.34 1.81 19.38
N VAL A 370 -19.06 1.60 19.14
CA VAL A 370 -17.99 1.71 20.12
C VAL A 370 -17.09 2.86 19.71
N GLU A 371 -16.77 3.75 20.65
CA GLU A 371 -15.77 4.80 20.44
C GLU A 371 -14.48 4.45 21.18
N ILE A 372 -13.35 4.50 20.48
CA ILE A 372 -12.01 4.27 21.04
C ILE A 372 -11.32 5.62 21.20
N LEU A 373 -10.81 5.88 22.40
CA LEU A 373 -10.16 7.12 22.82
C LEU A 373 -8.86 6.79 23.54
N ARG A 374 -7.92 7.75 23.55
CA ARG A 374 -6.78 7.70 24.46
C ARG A 374 -7.27 8.11 25.85
N ALA A 375 -6.86 7.40 26.89
CA ALA A 375 -7.10 7.90 28.24
C ALA A 375 -6.41 9.25 28.41
N SER A 376 -7.13 10.24 28.94
CA SER A 376 -6.52 11.50 29.35
C SER A 376 -5.48 11.20 30.41
N ARG A 377 -4.23 11.65 30.22
CA ARG A 377 -3.29 11.75 31.34
C ARG A 377 -3.91 12.73 32.33
N ASN A 378 -4.42 12.22 33.44
CA ASN A 378 -4.66 13.07 34.61
C ASN A 378 -3.27 13.52 35.06
N ASN A 379 -2.91 14.76 34.74
CA ASN A 379 -1.82 15.45 35.43
C ASN A 379 -2.31 15.93 36.78
#